data_AF-A0A0Q7Q0Z6-F1
#
_entry.id   AF-A0A0Q7Q0Z6-F1
#
_cell.length_a   1.000
_cell.length_b   1.000
_cell.length_c   1.000
_cell.angle_alpha   90.00
_cell.angle_beta   90.00
_cell.angle_gamma   90.00
#
_symmetry.space_group_name_H-M   'P 1'
#
loop_
_entity.id
_entity.type
_entity.pdbx_description
1 polymer ?
#
loop_
_entity_poly.entity_id
_entity_poly.type
_entity_poly.pdbx_seq_one_letter_code
_entity_poly.pdbx_strand_id
1 'polypeptide(L)'
;MKKSLMTLALTATMGTVLAQSPAHASAPTAVRTAASAKVSVDAQAVNPYAGTSKWRLMSTASDVDGDGTIDGISIRRKSANVCSVRVTMGTRVAGTKDLYTSWGNPCVYHGDAPIDPVKGSEISILTGMGAHTAWHSIVTWRNGRLVLERSPIRPQWTVDSTVMVQEGVRRTRNANGEIRLVHTGVTRGNGNRWGGQAETYAYRNGKWVISARKQVVLSDAAASRVGGWHVRYLPRFNR
;
A
#
# COMPACT_ATOMS: atom_id res chain seq x y z
N MET A 1 -82.70 8.77 12.35
CA MET A 1 -82.27 9.67 11.25
C MET A 1 -81.68 8.82 10.13
N LYS A 2 -82.23 8.94 8.93
CA LYS A 2 -81.85 8.22 7.70
C LYS A 2 -80.58 8.83 7.08
N LYS A 3 -79.70 8.00 6.49
CA LYS A 3 -79.26 8.11 5.08
C LYS A 3 -78.39 6.91 4.67
N SER A 4 -78.85 6.23 3.62
CA SER A 4 -78.17 5.20 2.83
C SER A 4 -76.99 5.74 2.04
N LEU A 5 -76.15 4.84 1.49
CA LEU A 5 -75.86 4.81 0.05
C LEU A 5 -75.37 3.43 -0.39
N MET A 6 -76.19 2.76 -1.21
CA MET A 6 -75.80 1.74 -2.18
C MET A 6 -75.00 2.38 -3.30
N THR A 7 -74.09 1.65 -3.95
CA THR A 7 -73.96 1.69 -5.42
C THR A 7 -73.42 0.36 -5.93
N LEU A 8 -74.22 -0.27 -6.79
CA LEU A 8 -73.88 -1.36 -7.72
C LEU A 8 -73.28 -0.72 -8.97
N ALA A 9 -72.28 -1.34 -9.61
CA ALA A 9 -72.09 -1.17 -11.06
C ALA A 9 -71.45 -2.41 -11.69
N LEU A 10 -72.27 -3.03 -12.54
CA LEU A 10 -71.98 -4.02 -13.57
C LEU A 10 -71.11 -3.38 -14.66
N THR A 11 -70.11 -4.11 -15.19
CA THR A 11 -69.92 -4.27 -16.65
C THR A 11 -68.93 -5.38 -16.94
N ALA A 12 -69.45 -6.43 -17.58
CA ALA A 12 -68.68 -7.40 -18.34
C ALA A 12 -68.64 -6.96 -19.80
N THR A 13 -67.48 -7.04 -20.45
CA THR A 13 -67.30 -7.37 -21.88
C THR A 13 -65.80 -7.53 -22.13
N MET A 14 -65.37 -8.77 -22.36
CA MET A 14 -65.05 -9.36 -23.67
C MET A 14 -63.60 -9.12 -24.10
N GLY A 15 -62.89 -10.21 -24.37
CA GLY A 15 -61.53 -10.15 -24.91
C GLY A 15 -60.79 -11.47 -24.78
N THR A 16 -61.24 -12.44 -25.56
CA THR A 16 -60.60 -13.71 -25.92
C THR A 16 -59.08 -13.72 -25.77
N VAL A 17 -58.57 -14.63 -24.93
CA VAL A 17 -57.14 -14.95 -24.81
C VAL A 17 -56.72 -15.72 -26.05
N LEU A 18 -56.04 -15.05 -26.98
CA LEU A 18 -55.24 -15.72 -28.02
C LEU A 18 -53.95 -16.23 -27.37
N ALA A 19 -53.75 -17.53 -27.46
CA ALA A 19 -52.51 -18.19 -27.09
C ALA A 19 -51.32 -17.55 -27.81
N GLN A 20 -50.37 -16.99 -27.04
CA GLN A 20 -49.06 -16.60 -27.53
C GLN A 20 -48.04 -17.65 -27.09
N SER A 21 -47.31 -18.16 -28.08
CA SER A 21 -46.13 -19.02 -27.95
C SER A 21 -45.13 -18.47 -26.92
N PRO A 22 -44.35 -19.34 -26.26
CA PRO A 22 -43.37 -18.89 -25.28
C PRO A 22 -42.32 -18.01 -25.95
N ALA A 23 -42.28 -16.73 -25.56
CA ALA A 23 -41.15 -15.87 -25.85
C ALA A 23 -39.92 -16.46 -25.15
N HIS A 24 -38.91 -16.82 -25.93
CA HIS A 24 -37.58 -17.10 -25.40
C HIS A 24 -37.10 -15.87 -24.63
N ALA A 25 -37.04 -15.98 -23.30
CA ALA A 25 -36.40 -14.99 -22.46
C ALA A 25 -34.90 -14.98 -22.81
N SER A 26 -34.46 -13.94 -23.53
CA SER A 26 -33.05 -13.65 -23.69
C SER A 26 -32.46 -13.32 -22.33
N ALA A 27 -31.71 -14.28 -21.77
CA ALA A 27 -30.93 -14.06 -20.56
C ALA A 27 -29.95 -12.89 -20.78
N PRO A 28 -29.75 -12.00 -19.79
CA PRO A 28 -28.73 -10.97 -19.89
C PRO A 28 -27.37 -11.66 -19.97
N THR A 29 -26.68 -11.49 -21.10
CA THR A 29 -25.30 -11.91 -21.29
C THR A 29 -24.44 -11.13 -20.30
N ALA A 30 -24.05 -11.77 -19.20
CA ALA A 30 -23.07 -11.22 -18.29
C ALA A 30 -21.75 -11.07 -19.06
N VAL A 31 -21.40 -9.84 -19.42
CA VAL A 31 -20.07 -9.50 -19.91
C VAL A 31 -19.12 -9.80 -18.74
N ARG A 32 -18.44 -10.95 -18.80
CA ARG A 32 -17.30 -11.23 -17.94
C ARG A 32 -16.21 -10.25 -18.33
N THR A 33 -16.10 -9.13 -17.62
CA THR A 33 -14.89 -8.31 -17.62
C THR A 33 -13.76 -9.23 -17.18
N ALA A 34 -12.91 -9.63 -18.12
CA ALA A 34 -11.70 -10.36 -17.81
C ALA A 34 -10.90 -9.49 -16.84
N ALA A 35 -10.73 -9.95 -15.60
CA ALA A 35 -9.78 -9.35 -14.68
C ALA A 35 -8.42 -9.36 -15.41
N SER A 36 -7.82 -8.18 -15.60
CA SER A 36 -6.46 -8.08 -16.12
C SER A 36 -5.56 -9.00 -15.29
N ALA A 37 -5.14 -10.09 -15.90
CA ALA A 37 -4.22 -11.02 -15.29
C ALA A 37 -2.96 -10.21 -14.95
N LYS A 38 -2.60 -10.20 -13.67
CA LYS A 38 -1.32 -9.64 -13.22
C LYS A 38 -0.24 -10.43 -13.93
N VAL A 39 0.37 -9.85 -14.96
CA VAL A 39 1.62 -10.37 -15.51
C VAL A 39 2.68 -10.05 -14.46
N SER A 40 2.88 -10.99 -13.54
CA SER A 40 4.06 -11.01 -12.71
C SER A 40 5.25 -11.20 -13.63
N VAL A 41 5.92 -10.11 -14.00
CA VAL A 41 7.29 -10.18 -14.46
C VAL A 41 8.09 -10.93 -13.40
N ASP A 42 8.83 -11.96 -13.81
CA ASP A 42 9.73 -12.69 -12.93
C ASP A 42 10.61 -11.69 -12.19
N ALA A 43 10.43 -11.61 -10.87
CA ALA A 43 11.21 -10.77 -9.98
C ALA A 43 12.70 -11.16 -9.94
N GLN A 44 13.12 -12.13 -10.78
CA GLN A 44 14.46 -12.71 -10.83
C GLN A 44 15.41 -12.09 -11.85
N ALA A 45 15.04 -11.05 -12.60
CA ALA A 45 15.99 -10.38 -13.52
C ALA A 45 15.96 -8.84 -13.53
N VAL A 46 15.29 -8.19 -12.57
CA VAL A 46 15.42 -6.74 -12.39
C VAL A 46 16.49 -6.50 -11.34
N ASN A 47 17.70 -6.15 -11.78
CA ASN A 47 18.70 -5.57 -10.90
C ASN A 47 18.04 -4.36 -10.18
N PRO A 48 17.81 -4.43 -8.86
CA PRO A 48 17.02 -3.44 -8.15
C PRO A 48 17.81 -2.13 -7.92
N TYR A 49 19.09 -2.12 -8.29
CA TYR A 49 19.91 -0.93 -8.28
C TYR A 49 19.59 -0.06 -9.49
N ALA A 50 19.22 1.19 -9.21
CA ALA A 50 19.10 2.17 -10.27
C ALA A 50 20.40 2.33 -11.05
N GLY A 51 21.57 2.19 -10.38
CA GLY A 51 22.96 2.02 -10.87
C GLY A 51 23.45 2.92 -12.01
N THR A 52 22.57 3.71 -12.60
CA THR A 52 22.62 4.21 -13.97
C THR A 52 21.74 5.45 -14.04
N SER A 53 22.09 6.35 -14.96
CA SER A 53 21.33 7.57 -15.27
C SER A 53 20.05 7.31 -16.07
N LYS A 54 19.89 6.10 -16.61
CA LYS A 54 18.71 5.69 -17.39
C LYS A 54 17.58 5.24 -16.47
N TRP A 55 16.35 5.48 -16.90
CA TRP A 55 15.17 4.95 -16.22
C TRP A 55 15.13 3.44 -16.38
N ARG A 56 14.91 2.75 -15.26
CA ARG A 56 14.71 1.31 -15.20
C ARG A 56 13.33 1.03 -14.62
N LEU A 57 12.56 0.23 -15.32
CA LEU A 57 11.25 -0.24 -14.88
C LEU A 57 11.44 -1.25 -13.74
N MET A 58 10.76 -1.01 -12.62
CA MET A 58 10.88 -1.80 -11.39
C MET A 58 9.62 -2.62 -11.10
N SER A 59 8.45 -2.05 -11.40
CA SER A 59 7.16 -2.70 -11.15
C SER A 59 6.14 -2.30 -12.22
N THR A 60 5.32 -3.27 -12.59
CA THR A 60 4.13 -3.15 -13.47
C THR A 60 2.96 -3.92 -12.85
N ALA A 61 2.88 -3.93 -11.52
CA ALA A 61 1.83 -4.64 -10.79
C ALA A 61 1.15 -3.79 -9.71
N SER A 62 1.56 -2.51 -9.61
CA SER A 62 1.11 -1.57 -8.60
C SER A 62 0.00 -0.68 -9.14
N ASP A 63 -1.01 -0.41 -8.34
CA ASP A 63 -1.98 0.67 -8.53
C ASP A 63 -1.55 1.78 -7.56
N VAL A 64 -0.82 2.80 -8.03
CA VAL A 64 -0.17 3.81 -7.19
C VAL A 64 -1.15 4.94 -6.85
N ASP A 65 -1.98 5.35 -7.80
CA ASP A 65 -2.98 6.41 -7.58
C ASP A 65 -4.33 5.91 -7.05
N GLY A 66 -4.54 4.60 -7.09
CA GLY A 66 -5.77 4.00 -6.63
C GLY A 66 -6.88 4.10 -7.66
N ASP A 67 -6.65 4.19 -8.96
CA ASP A 67 -7.73 4.18 -9.96
C ASP A 67 -8.22 2.76 -10.29
N GLY A 68 -7.48 1.73 -9.89
CA GLY A 68 -7.75 0.31 -10.18
C GLY A 68 -7.05 -0.22 -11.43
N THR A 69 -6.29 0.64 -12.13
CA THR A 69 -5.42 0.32 -13.24
C THR A 69 -4.01 0.07 -12.73
N ILE A 70 -3.23 -0.70 -13.49
CA ILE A 70 -1.84 -0.96 -13.18
C ILE A 70 -0.97 0.18 -13.73
N ASP A 71 -0.11 0.70 -12.85
CA ASP A 71 0.91 1.70 -13.14
C ASP A 71 2.29 1.07 -13.35
N GLY A 72 3.12 1.79 -14.10
CA GLY A 72 4.55 1.52 -14.21
C GLY A 72 5.33 2.36 -13.20
N ILE A 73 6.18 1.70 -12.39
CA ILE A 73 7.11 2.37 -11.48
C ILE A 73 8.52 2.21 -12.04
N SER A 74 9.21 3.32 -12.26
CA SER A 74 10.59 3.33 -12.72
C SER A 74 11.48 4.16 -11.78
N ILE A 75 12.74 3.78 -11.66
CA ILE A 75 13.74 4.57 -10.93
C ILE A 75 14.97 4.84 -11.78
N ARG A 76 15.71 5.89 -11.44
CA ARG A 76 17.05 6.15 -11.96
C ARG A 76 17.91 6.85 -10.91
N ARG A 77 19.23 6.78 -11.09
CA ARG A 77 20.17 7.58 -10.31
C ARG A 77 20.51 8.85 -11.09
N LYS A 78 20.08 10.01 -10.60
CA LYS A 78 20.32 11.32 -11.25
C LYS A 78 21.70 11.87 -10.91
N SER A 79 22.18 11.63 -9.70
CA SER A 79 23.54 11.95 -9.27
C SER A 79 23.98 11.04 -8.12
N ALA A 80 25.18 11.24 -7.59
CA ALA A 80 25.68 10.51 -6.43
C ALA A 80 24.74 10.58 -5.21
N ASN A 81 23.95 11.65 -5.07
CA ASN A 81 23.08 11.87 -3.90
C ASN A 81 21.60 12.03 -4.26
N VAL A 82 21.21 11.79 -5.51
CA VAL A 82 19.83 11.98 -5.96
C VAL A 82 19.33 10.76 -6.72
N CYS A 83 18.27 10.17 -6.20
CA CYS A 83 17.48 9.11 -6.83
C CYS A 83 16.19 9.73 -7.36
N SER A 84 15.74 9.37 -8.56
CA SER A 84 14.45 9.83 -9.07
C SER A 84 13.52 8.64 -9.21
N VAL A 85 12.27 8.79 -8.76
CA VAL A 85 11.17 7.86 -8.98
C VAL A 85 10.23 8.45 -10.02
N ARG A 86 9.75 7.62 -10.94
CA ARG A 86 8.78 7.98 -11.97
C ARG A 86 7.62 7.00 -11.93
N VAL A 87 6.42 7.54 -12.07
CA VAL A 87 5.21 6.74 -12.26
C VAL A 87 4.62 7.04 -13.64
N THR A 88 4.23 5.99 -14.36
CA THR A 88 3.54 6.05 -15.64
C THR A 88 2.15 5.44 -15.50
N MET A 89 1.13 6.16 -15.95
CA MET A 89 -0.26 5.71 -16.03
C MET A 89 -0.58 5.49 -17.51
N GLY A 90 -0.77 4.23 -17.91
CA GLY A 90 -0.78 3.85 -19.32
C GLY A 90 0.55 4.21 -20.00
N THR A 91 0.49 4.96 -21.11
CA THR A 91 1.69 5.38 -21.87
C THR A 91 2.26 6.73 -21.42
N ARG A 92 1.61 7.42 -20.48
CA ARG A 92 1.98 8.77 -20.07
C ARG A 92 2.79 8.75 -18.78
N VAL A 93 3.84 9.58 -18.71
CA VAL A 93 4.49 9.92 -17.44
C VAL A 93 3.53 10.78 -16.60
N ALA A 94 3.05 10.22 -15.51
CA ALA A 94 2.11 10.86 -14.60
C ALA A 94 2.83 11.75 -13.58
N GLY A 95 3.98 11.30 -13.08
CA GLY A 95 4.74 12.05 -12.08
C GLY A 95 6.20 11.63 -11.99
N THR A 96 7.02 12.52 -11.45
CA THR A 96 8.41 12.23 -11.07
C THR A 96 8.71 12.87 -9.73
N LYS A 97 9.46 12.18 -8.88
CA LYS A 97 9.90 12.67 -7.57
C LYS A 97 11.39 12.42 -7.40
N ASP A 98 12.14 13.49 -7.15
CA ASP A 98 13.53 13.40 -6.74
C ASP A 98 13.59 13.15 -5.21
N LEU A 99 14.45 12.22 -4.83
CA LEU A 99 14.73 11.76 -3.49
C LEU A 99 16.20 12.01 -3.20
N TYR A 100 16.48 12.65 -2.07
CA TYR A 100 17.84 12.94 -1.66
C TYR A 100 18.36 11.80 -0.78
N THR A 101 19.45 11.19 -1.23
CA THR A 101 20.16 10.14 -0.50
C THR A 101 21.34 10.81 0.21
N SER A 102 21.58 10.47 1.47
CA SER A 102 22.77 10.94 2.17
C SER A 102 23.98 10.05 1.79
N TRP A 103 25.22 10.55 1.83
CA TRP A 103 26.47 9.75 1.80
C TRP A 103 26.58 8.62 0.75
N GLY A 104 26.30 8.86 -0.54
CA GLY A 104 26.52 7.85 -1.59
C GLY A 104 25.59 6.62 -1.50
N ASN A 105 24.56 6.69 -0.67
CA ASN A 105 23.67 5.58 -0.32
C ASN A 105 22.87 4.99 -1.50
N PRO A 106 22.29 3.79 -1.33
CA PRO A 106 21.51 3.09 -2.36
C PRO A 106 20.41 3.95 -2.98
N CYS A 107 20.13 3.69 -4.26
CA CYS A 107 18.91 4.10 -4.96
C CYS A 107 18.30 2.79 -5.43
N VAL A 108 17.62 2.12 -4.51
CA VAL A 108 17.16 0.75 -4.68
C VAL A 108 15.67 0.70 -4.46
N TYR A 109 14.97 0.19 -5.46
CA TYR A 109 13.55 -0.10 -5.31
C TYR A 109 13.39 -1.26 -4.34
N HIS A 110 12.71 -1.00 -3.24
CA HIS A 110 12.49 -1.99 -2.19
C HIS A 110 11.17 -2.73 -2.38
N GLY A 111 10.15 -2.04 -2.88
CA GLY A 111 8.82 -2.61 -3.14
C GLY A 111 7.75 -1.53 -3.23
N ASP A 112 6.53 -1.94 -3.56
CA ASP A 112 5.34 -1.13 -3.43
C ASP A 112 4.27 -1.86 -2.60
N ALA A 113 3.54 -1.11 -1.79
CA ALA A 113 2.51 -1.66 -0.90
C ALA A 113 1.54 -0.58 -0.43
N PRO A 114 0.27 -0.92 -0.16
CA PRO A 114 -0.65 -0.02 0.55
C PRO A 114 -0.25 0.03 2.03
N ILE A 115 0.56 1.01 2.41
CA ILE A 115 1.03 1.28 3.76
C ILE A 115 -0.05 2.03 4.53
N ASP A 116 -0.58 3.11 3.96
CA ASP A 116 -1.61 3.95 4.59
C ASP A 116 -3.03 3.57 4.12
N PRO A 117 -4.10 4.20 4.64
CA PRO A 117 -5.47 3.85 4.27
C PRO A 117 -6.00 4.55 3.02
N VAL A 118 -5.26 5.48 2.43
CA VAL A 118 -5.66 6.13 1.18
C VAL A 118 -5.54 5.10 0.05
N LYS A 119 -6.48 5.14 -0.90
CA LYS A 119 -6.47 4.22 -2.04
C LYS A 119 -5.18 4.43 -2.86
N GLY A 120 -4.65 3.34 -3.39
CA GLY A 120 -3.37 3.28 -4.07
C GLY A 120 -2.30 2.58 -3.24
N SER A 121 -1.07 2.61 -3.74
CA SER A 121 0.08 1.96 -3.13
C SER A 121 1.22 2.96 -2.95
N GLU A 122 1.89 2.88 -1.82
CA GLU A 122 3.12 3.58 -1.55
C GLU A 122 4.32 2.85 -2.16
N ILE A 123 5.30 3.60 -2.65
CA ILE A 123 6.55 3.09 -3.24
C ILE A 123 7.67 3.29 -2.22
N SER A 124 8.30 2.18 -1.80
CA SER A 124 9.45 2.21 -0.91
C SER A 124 10.76 2.18 -1.69
N ILE A 125 11.56 3.22 -1.50
CA ILE A 125 12.92 3.30 -2.03
C ILE A 125 13.88 3.31 -0.85
N LEU A 126 14.82 2.37 -0.84
CA LEU A 126 15.94 2.42 0.07
C LEU A 126 16.87 3.55 -0.40
N THR A 127 16.99 4.58 0.44
CA THR A 127 17.74 5.82 0.18
C THR A 127 18.89 6.05 1.15
N GLY A 128 19.05 5.14 2.12
CA GLY A 128 20.12 5.14 3.10
C GLY A 128 20.42 3.73 3.59
N MET A 129 21.69 3.41 3.81
CA MET A 129 22.10 2.17 4.46
C MET A 129 23.28 2.46 5.40
N GLY A 130 23.14 2.04 6.65
CA GLY A 130 24.21 2.02 7.63
C GLY A 130 24.85 0.64 7.68
N ALA A 131 25.64 0.36 8.72
CA ALA A 131 26.17 -0.99 8.93
C ALA A 131 25.05 -2.05 8.99
N HIS A 132 23.88 -1.64 9.49
CA HIS A 132 22.72 -2.52 9.69
C HIS A 132 21.37 -1.82 9.49
N THR A 133 21.33 -0.51 9.70
CA THR A 133 20.12 0.31 9.57
C THR A 133 19.79 0.58 8.11
N ALA A 134 18.54 0.36 7.71
CA ALA A 134 18.02 0.73 6.40
C ALA A 134 17.10 1.96 6.53
N TRP A 135 17.40 3.00 5.76
CA TRP A 135 16.58 4.22 5.68
C TRP A 135 15.87 4.30 4.33
N HIS A 136 14.56 4.48 4.39
CA HIS A 136 13.69 4.50 3.24
C HIS A 136 13.04 5.87 3.05
N SER A 137 12.90 6.24 1.79
CA SER A 137 11.97 7.26 1.35
C SER A 137 10.74 6.57 0.79
N ILE A 138 9.58 6.90 1.36
CA ILE A 138 8.29 6.40 0.90
C ILE A 138 7.64 7.47 0.03
N VAL A 139 7.34 7.13 -1.22
CA VAL A 139 6.69 8.01 -2.19
C VAL A 139 5.25 7.56 -2.35
N THR A 140 4.31 8.50 -2.39
CA THR A 140 2.89 8.21 -2.55
C THR A 140 2.22 9.21 -3.49
N TRP A 141 1.06 8.85 -4.04
CA TRP A 141 0.27 9.71 -4.91
C TRP A 141 -0.79 10.46 -4.14
N ARG A 142 -0.70 11.79 -4.08
CA ARG A 142 -1.71 12.63 -3.41
C ARG A 142 -1.98 13.86 -4.25
N ASN A 143 -3.26 14.19 -4.40
CA ASN A 143 -3.70 15.38 -5.12
C ASN A 143 -3.08 15.49 -6.53
N GLY A 144 -3.08 14.38 -7.28
CA GLY A 144 -2.60 14.33 -8.66
C GLY A 144 -1.08 14.41 -8.83
N ARG A 145 -0.28 14.15 -7.79
CA ARG A 145 1.19 14.17 -7.88
C ARG A 145 1.87 13.23 -6.89
N LEU A 146 3.13 12.88 -7.19
CA LEU A 146 4.00 12.17 -6.27
C LEU A 146 4.49 13.08 -5.14
N VAL A 147 4.29 12.66 -3.90
CA VAL A 147 4.74 13.33 -2.67
C VAL A 147 5.50 12.34 -1.78
N LEU A 148 6.24 12.87 -0.81
CA LEU A 148 6.85 12.03 0.23
C LEU A 148 5.82 11.75 1.33
N GLU A 149 5.65 10.49 1.65
CA GLU A 149 4.91 10.05 2.82
C GLU A 149 5.81 10.19 4.05
N ARG A 150 5.38 11.00 5.03
CA ARG A 150 6.20 11.31 6.20
C ARG A 150 6.24 10.11 7.14
N SER A 151 7.44 9.76 7.59
CA SER A 151 7.61 8.73 8.60
C SER A 151 6.95 9.17 9.92
N PRO A 152 6.22 8.27 10.60
CA PRO A 152 5.63 8.57 11.89
C PRO A 152 6.64 8.84 13.01
N ILE A 153 7.87 8.34 12.85
CA ILE A 153 8.83 8.13 13.95
C ILE A 153 9.94 9.18 13.94
N ARG A 154 10.52 9.41 12.75
CA ARG A 154 11.73 10.23 12.50
C ARG A 154 11.60 10.89 11.12
N PRO A 155 12.51 11.80 10.70
CA PRO A 155 12.47 12.38 9.36
C PRO A 155 12.50 11.35 8.20
N GLN A 156 12.96 10.12 8.46
CA GLN A 156 13.00 9.02 7.50
C GLN A 156 12.35 7.75 8.06
N TRP A 157 11.88 6.89 7.15
CA TRP A 157 11.39 5.56 7.50
C TRP A 157 12.59 4.67 7.79
N THR A 158 12.64 4.05 8.96
CA THR A 158 13.81 3.33 9.44
C THR A 158 13.44 1.92 9.87
N VAL A 159 14.25 0.95 9.47
CA VAL A 159 14.21 -0.43 9.99
C VAL A 159 15.64 -0.88 10.25
N ASP A 160 15.84 -1.80 11.20
CA ASP A 160 17.16 -2.24 11.64
C ASP A 160 17.11 -3.68 12.16
N SER A 161 18.23 -4.40 12.01
CA SER A 161 18.48 -5.66 12.69
C SER A 161 19.97 -5.82 12.96
N THR A 162 20.35 -5.70 14.23
CA THR A 162 21.71 -5.90 14.75
C THR A 162 21.69 -6.82 15.97
N VAL A 163 22.88 -7.16 16.45
CA VAL A 163 23.07 -7.89 17.72
C VAL A 163 22.68 -7.08 18.96
N MET A 164 22.55 -5.75 18.85
CA MET A 164 22.22 -4.84 19.95
C MET A 164 20.90 -4.06 19.76
N VAL A 165 20.39 -3.96 18.53
CA VAL A 165 19.21 -3.16 18.19
C VAL A 165 18.33 -3.93 17.20
N GLN A 166 17.02 -3.89 17.41
CA GLN A 166 16.03 -4.40 16.47
C GLN A 166 14.96 -3.33 16.28
N GLU A 167 14.75 -2.91 15.03
CA GLU A 167 13.78 -1.86 14.69
C GLU A 167 12.93 -2.30 13.49
N GLY A 168 11.61 -2.20 13.62
CA GLY A 168 10.71 -2.63 12.54
C GLY A 168 9.39 -1.90 12.51
N VAL A 169 8.77 -1.95 11.33
CA VAL A 169 7.47 -1.34 11.04
C VAL A 169 6.50 -2.42 10.60
N ARG A 170 5.38 -2.56 11.31
CA ARG A 170 4.32 -3.50 10.99
C ARG A 170 3.04 -2.79 10.62
N ARG A 171 2.40 -3.22 9.55
CA ARG A 171 1.03 -2.81 9.22
C ARG A 171 0.03 -3.77 9.84
N THR A 172 -0.92 -3.23 10.58
CA THR A 172 -1.98 -3.98 11.27
C THR A 172 -3.34 -3.33 11.01
N ARG A 173 -4.39 -3.89 11.61
CA ARG A 173 -5.71 -3.28 11.71
C ARG A 173 -6.15 -3.26 13.17
N ASN A 174 -6.93 -2.26 13.57
CA ASN A 174 -7.62 -2.30 14.86
C ASN A 174 -8.89 -3.16 14.78
N ALA A 175 -9.62 -3.26 15.90
CA ALA A 175 -10.88 -4.01 15.98
C ALA A 175 -11.95 -3.54 14.97
N ASN A 176 -11.92 -2.25 14.58
CA ASN A 176 -12.83 -1.66 13.60
C ASN A 176 -12.34 -1.85 12.15
N GLY A 177 -11.26 -2.61 11.93
CA GLY A 177 -10.68 -2.82 10.60
C GLY A 177 -9.86 -1.65 10.06
N GLU A 178 -9.70 -0.56 10.81
CA GLU A 178 -8.91 0.60 10.39
C GLU A 178 -7.42 0.27 10.42
N ILE A 179 -6.70 0.73 9.38
CA ILE A 179 -5.27 0.49 9.26
C ILE A 179 -4.51 1.20 10.39
N ARG A 180 -3.52 0.50 10.92
CA ARG A 180 -2.55 1.00 11.91
C ARG A 180 -1.14 0.63 11.49
N LEU A 181 -0.19 1.46 11.88
CA LEU A 181 1.21 1.07 11.88
C LEU A 181 1.68 0.87 13.31
N VAL A 182 2.48 -0.16 13.53
CA VAL A 182 3.19 -0.37 14.79
C VAL A 182 4.66 -0.30 14.48
N HIS A 183 5.32 0.73 14.98
CA HIS A 183 6.77 0.77 15.05
C HIS A 183 7.21 0.10 16.35
N THR A 184 8.25 -0.71 16.30
CA THR A 184 8.85 -1.28 17.51
C THR A 184 10.35 -1.16 17.41
N GLY A 185 10.95 -0.52 18.41
CA GLY A 185 12.39 -0.42 18.59
C GLY A 185 12.77 -1.00 19.94
N VAL A 186 13.67 -1.98 19.94
CA VAL A 186 14.20 -2.61 21.17
C VAL A 186 15.72 -2.69 21.12
N THR A 187 16.35 -2.55 22.28
CA THR A 187 17.79 -2.69 22.47
C THR A 187 18.09 -3.86 23.40
N ARG A 188 19.21 -4.53 23.16
CA ARG A 188 19.65 -5.65 23.99
C ARG A 188 20.20 -5.11 25.31
N GLY A 189 19.61 -5.58 26.40
CA GLY A 189 20.11 -5.36 27.76
C GLY A 189 20.78 -6.61 28.34
N ASN A 190 21.02 -6.59 29.65
CA ASN A 190 21.64 -7.69 30.38
C ASN A 190 20.78 -8.97 30.35
N GLY A 191 21.44 -10.13 30.36
CA GLY A 191 20.77 -11.43 30.46
C GLY A 191 19.92 -11.81 29.24
N ASN A 192 20.29 -11.37 28.02
CA ASN A 192 19.59 -11.69 26.76
C ASN A 192 18.11 -11.27 26.75
N ARG A 193 17.81 -10.15 27.42
CA ARG A 193 16.50 -9.49 27.37
C ARG A 193 16.59 -8.22 26.56
N TRP A 194 15.57 -7.96 25.77
CA TRP A 194 15.49 -6.81 24.90
C TRP A 194 14.41 -5.87 25.40
N GLY A 195 14.78 -4.63 25.72
CA GLY A 195 13.86 -3.61 26.23
C GLY A 195 13.63 -2.51 25.21
N GLY A 196 12.43 -1.95 25.17
CA GLY A 196 12.16 -0.78 24.33
C GLY A 196 10.68 -0.46 24.24
N GLN A 197 10.28 0.15 23.12
CA GLN A 197 8.94 0.68 22.93
C GLN A 197 8.30 0.18 21.65
N ALA A 198 7.01 -0.12 21.73
CA ALA A 198 6.12 -0.27 20.60
C ALA A 198 5.17 0.94 20.54
N GLU A 199 5.21 1.68 19.44
CA GLU A 199 4.35 2.84 19.20
C GLU A 199 3.35 2.51 18.09
N THR A 200 2.07 2.69 18.36
CA THR A 200 0.99 2.46 17.40
C THR A 200 0.50 3.78 16.85
N TYR A 201 0.39 3.86 15.53
CA TYR A 201 0.02 5.05 14.79
C TYR A 201 -1.30 4.86 14.04
N ALA A 202 -2.16 5.86 14.13
CA ALA A 202 -3.37 5.99 13.34
C ALA A 202 -3.16 7.06 12.26
N TYR A 203 -3.69 6.83 11.07
CA TYR A 203 -3.66 7.83 10.01
C TYR A 203 -4.81 8.82 10.20
N ARG A 204 -4.50 10.11 10.35
CA ARG A 204 -5.49 11.17 10.55
C ARG A 204 -5.07 12.40 9.76
N ASN A 205 -5.98 12.94 8.96
CA ASN A 205 -5.76 14.17 8.19
C ASN A 205 -4.46 14.14 7.34
N GLY A 206 -4.22 13.03 6.64
CA GLY A 206 -3.07 12.89 5.73
C GLY A 206 -1.73 12.68 6.42
N LYS A 207 -1.71 12.24 7.69
CA LYS A 207 -0.48 11.95 8.43
C LYS A 207 -0.67 10.85 9.47
N TRP A 208 0.41 10.15 9.78
CA TRP A 208 0.47 9.25 10.93
C TRP A 208 0.55 10.03 12.24
N VAL A 209 -0.28 9.66 13.21
CA VAL A 209 -0.33 10.24 14.55
C VAL A 209 -0.28 9.12 15.58
N ILE A 210 0.54 9.29 16.61
CA ILE A 210 0.65 8.33 17.70
C ILE A 210 -0.71 8.19 18.39
N SER A 211 -1.15 6.94 18.52
CA SER A 211 -2.42 6.56 19.14
C SER A 211 -2.23 5.71 20.40
N ALA A 212 -1.10 5.01 20.52
CA ALA A 212 -0.74 4.29 21.73
C ALA A 212 0.78 4.09 21.81
N ARG A 213 1.28 3.91 23.04
CA ARG A 213 2.64 3.50 23.34
C ARG A 213 2.63 2.37 24.34
N LYS A 214 3.55 1.43 24.21
CA LYS A 214 3.72 0.30 25.13
C LYS A 214 5.20 0.02 25.33
N GLN A 215 5.64 -0.07 26.59
CA GLN A 215 6.95 -0.65 26.91
C GLN A 215 6.91 -2.15 26.63
N VAL A 216 7.95 -2.65 25.99
CA VAL A 216 8.09 -4.08 25.66
C VAL A 216 9.40 -4.61 26.21
N VAL A 217 9.34 -5.83 26.75
CA VAL A 217 10.49 -6.64 27.10
C VAL A 217 10.36 -7.96 26.37
N LEU A 218 11.34 -8.31 25.55
CA LEU A 218 11.31 -9.44 24.63
C LEU A 218 12.48 -10.40 24.89
N SER A 219 12.28 -11.67 24.57
CA SER A 219 13.38 -12.62 24.42
C SER A 219 14.16 -12.36 23.13
N ASP A 220 15.39 -12.86 23.02
CA ASP A 220 16.20 -12.80 21.78
C ASP A 220 15.41 -13.23 20.54
N ALA A 221 14.72 -14.38 20.62
CA ALA A 221 13.93 -14.90 19.50
C ALA A 221 12.78 -13.95 19.10
N ALA A 222 12.11 -13.32 20.06
CA ALA A 222 11.06 -12.36 19.77
C ALA A 222 11.61 -11.03 19.23
N ALA A 223 12.72 -10.55 19.78
CA ALA A 223 13.40 -9.34 19.32
C ALA A 223 13.91 -9.49 17.87
N SER A 224 14.52 -10.62 17.52
CA SER A 224 14.97 -10.88 16.14
C SER A 224 13.84 -10.86 15.11
N ARG A 225 12.58 -11.05 15.52
CA ARG A 225 11.38 -10.94 14.67
C ARG A 225 10.82 -9.53 14.59
N VAL A 226 11.33 -8.58 15.38
CA VAL A 226 10.96 -7.17 15.29
C VAL A 226 11.55 -6.56 14.03
N GLY A 227 12.85 -6.76 13.79
CA GLY A 227 13.59 -6.07 12.73
C GLY A 227 12.96 -6.18 11.35
N GLY A 228 12.99 -5.08 10.61
CA GLY A 228 12.58 -5.01 9.20
C GLY A 228 11.14 -4.56 8.96
N TRP A 229 10.73 -4.64 7.70
CA TRP A 229 9.36 -4.38 7.27
C TRP A 229 8.47 -5.60 7.49
N HIS A 230 7.30 -5.36 8.07
CA HIS A 230 6.22 -6.33 8.24
C HIS A 230 4.96 -5.76 7.58
N VAL A 231 5.10 -5.43 6.30
CA VAL A 231 4.04 -4.91 5.44
C VAL A 231 3.95 -5.85 4.24
N ARG A 232 2.74 -6.34 3.94
CA ARG A 232 2.54 -7.22 2.79
C ARG A 232 3.06 -6.54 1.51
N TYR A 233 3.74 -7.31 0.68
CA TYR A 233 4.41 -6.89 -0.57
C TYR A 233 5.73 -6.13 -0.42
N LEU A 234 6.11 -5.74 0.80
CA LEU A 234 7.48 -5.28 1.05
C LEU A 234 8.36 -6.45 1.51
N PRO A 235 9.55 -6.64 0.91
CA PRO A 235 10.57 -7.51 1.48
C PRO A 235 10.89 -7.09 2.91
N ARG A 236 11.19 -8.06 3.78
CA ARG A 236 11.49 -7.76 5.18
C ARG A 236 12.72 -6.85 5.34
N PHE A 237 13.75 -7.12 4.55
CA PHE A 237 14.96 -6.31 4.41
C PHE A 237 15.29 -6.15 2.93
N ASN A 238 16.18 -5.23 2.61
CA ASN A 238 16.69 -5.12 1.24
C ASN A 238 17.37 -6.43 0.82
N ARG A 239 17.13 -6.87 -0.41
CA ARG A 239 17.81 -8.02 -1.01
C ARG A 239 19.13 -7.60 -1.65
#